data_AF-A0A151TYV8-F1
#
_entry.id   AF-A0A151TYV8-F1
#
_cell.length_a   1.000
_cell.length_b   1.000
_cell.length_c   1.000
_cell.angle_alpha   90.00
_cell.angle_beta   90.00
_cell.angle_gamma   90.00
#
_symmetry.space_group_name_H-M   'P 1'
#
loop_
_entity.id
_entity.type
_entity.pdbx_description
1 polymer ?
#
loop_
_entity_poly.entity_id
_entity_poly.type
_entity_poly.pdbx_seq_one_letter_code
_entity_poly.pdbx_strand_id
1 'polypeptide(L)'
;MSGFSFRGFTCMLLIACLIWSFNFEACIARRGKHWRQSRDVSASVYKKRGKNFGNSHNRNHGGGSNSKPKPPSHKGTPTLPKPPSPPPNGNPTTPPPKPYNGGTGTTFNVLDFGAKGDGKTDDTKAFQGAWAEACKVEASTMVVPADYVFFVGPISFSGPYCKPNIVFQLDGTIVAPTSPNAWGKGLLQWLEFTKLVGITIQGKGIIDGRGSVWWQDNPYNDPDDDQEYLYVPFNQTVASPPLPIENELGGKMPFVKPTALRFYGSFNPTVTGITIQNSPQCHLKFDNCNGVLVHDVSISSPGNSPNTDGIHLQNSKDVLIYGSSMACGDDCISIQTGCSNVYVHNVNCGPGHGISIGSLGKDNTRACVSNITVRDVNMHNTMNGVRIKTWQGGSGSVQGVLFSNIQVSEVEYPIVIDQFYCDKRNCKNQTSAVSLAGINYERIRGTYIVKPVHFACSDSLPCVDVSLTTVELKPIQEKYHLYNPFCWQTYGELKTPTLPPIDCLQIGKPTNNRIQTDHDLC
;
A
#
# COMPACT_ATOMS: atom_id res chain seq x y z
N MET A 1 61.75 16.91 41.06
CA MET A 1 61.41 15.95 40.00
C MET A 1 60.36 14.99 40.54
N SER A 2 59.10 15.17 40.15
CA SER A 2 58.05 14.16 40.28
C SER A 2 57.16 14.29 39.05
N GLY A 3 57.00 13.15 38.37
CA GLY A 3 56.62 13.08 36.96
C GLY A 3 55.16 13.41 36.69
N PHE A 4 54.96 14.20 35.63
CA PHE A 4 53.69 14.35 34.94
C PHE A 4 53.26 12.99 34.36
N SER A 5 52.10 12.50 34.78
CA SER A 5 51.51 11.26 34.27
C SER A 5 50.97 11.48 32.85
N PHE A 6 51.66 10.90 31.86
CA PHE A 6 51.31 10.94 30.44
C PHE A 6 49.93 10.28 30.15
N ARG A 7 49.38 9.50 31.08
CA ARG A 7 48.07 8.83 30.95
C ARG A 7 46.86 9.77 31.09
N GLY A 8 47.01 10.88 31.83
CA GLY A 8 45.92 11.85 32.02
C GLY A 8 45.64 12.69 30.77
N PHE A 9 46.69 13.04 30.03
CA PHE A 9 46.58 13.88 28.83
C PHE A 9 46.01 13.11 27.63
N THR A 10 46.33 11.82 27.50
CA THR A 10 45.77 10.95 26.45
C THR A 10 44.29 10.66 26.64
N CYS A 11 43.80 10.53 27.89
CA CYS A 11 42.37 10.37 28.15
C CYS A 11 41.58 11.66 27.88
N MET A 12 42.13 12.83 28.22
CA MET A 12 41.50 14.12 27.92
C MET A 12 41.45 14.41 26.41
N LEU A 13 42.49 14.05 25.64
CA LEU A 13 42.50 14.18 24.18
C LEU A 13 41.54 13.21 23.48
N LEU A 14 41.39 11.98 24.00
CA LEU A 14 40.42 11.01 23.46
C LEU A 14 38.97 11.42 23.74
N ILE A 15 38.69 11.99 24.92
CA ILE A 15 37.36 12.50 25.26
C ILE A 15 37.04 13.76 24.44
N ALA A 16 38.00 14.66 24.24
CA ALA A 16 37.82 15.83 23.37
C ALA A 16 37.63 15.45 21.89
N CYS A 17 38.35 14.43 21.39
CA CYS A 17 38.15 13.92 20.03
C CYS A 17 36.80 13.21 19.87
N LEU A 18 36.33 12.46 20.87
CA LEU A 18 35.01 11.84 20.87
C LEU A 18 33.89 12.89 20.93
N ILE A 19 34.05 13.96 21.73
CA ILE A 19 33.05 15.05 21.81
C ILE A 19 33.03 15.91 20.52
N TRP A 20 34.12 15.97 19.75
CA TRP A 20 34.17 16.64 18.44
C TRP A 20 33.79 15.76 17.23
N SER A 21 33.58 14.46 17.40
CA SER A 21 33.24 13.54 16.30
C SER A 21 31.84 12.91 16.39
N PHE A 22 31.00 13.32 17.34
CA PHE A 22 29.57 13.03 17.34
C PHE A 22 28.72 14.26 16.98
N ASN A 23 28.88 14.75 15.74
CA ASN A 23 27.76 15.37 15.03
C ASN A 23 27.16 14.29 14.13
N PHE A 24 26.34 13.42 14.72
CA PHE A 24 25.47 12.53 13.96
C PHE A 24 24.31 13.36 13.43
N GLU A 25 24.38 13.74 12.15
CA GLU A 25 23.20 14.07 11.36
C GLU A 25 22.30 12.83 11.33
N ALA A 26 21.14 12.93 11.95
CA ALA A 26 20.02 12.07 11.62
C ALA A 26 19.62 12.36 10.16
N CYS A 27 19.69 11.36 9.30
CA CYS A 27 19.25 11.42 7.90
C CYS A 27 17.75 11.76 7.81
N ILE A 28 17.44 13.06 7.79
CA ILE A 28 16.17 13.60 7.30
C ILE A 28 16.32 13.75 5.78
N ALA A 29 15.90 12.75 5.03
CA ALA A 29 15.79 12.85 3.58
C ALA A 29 14.55 13.66 3.20
N ARG A 30 14.64 15.00 3.20
CA ARG A 30 13.79 15.93 2.41
C ARG A 30 14.29 17.39 2.52
N ARG A 31 15.17 17.81 1.59
CA ARG A 31 15.20 19.17 1.01
C ARG A 31 16.25 19.29 -0.09
N GLY A 32 15.84 19.09 -1.34
CA GLY A 32 16.62 19.53 -2.50
C GLY A 32 16.50 21.04 -2.66
N LYS A 33 17.42 21.82 -2.06
CA LYS A 33 17.62 23.22 -2.42
C LYS A 33 18.49 23.28 -3.68
N HIS A 34 17.93 23.87 -4.73
CA HIS A 34 18.61 24.24 -5.96
C HIS A 34 19.90 25.02 -5.67
N TRP A 35 21.02 24.54 -6.20
CA TRP A 35 22.17 25.36 -6.51
C TRP A 35 22.30 25.48 -8.02
N ARG A 36 21.93 26.66 -8.52
CA ARG A 36 22.33 27.15 -9.83
C ARG A 36 23.84 27.35 -9.82
N GLN A 37 24.55 26.73 -10.77
CA GLN A 37 25.84 27.25 -11.22
C GLN A 37 25.64 28.01 -12.53
N SER A 38 25.95 29.30 -12.43
CA SER A 38 26.19 30.20 -13.55
C SER A 38 27.42 29.74 -14.34
N ARG A 39 27.29 29.77 -15.67
CA ARG A 39 28.34 30.28 -16.56
C ARG A 39 27.68 30.96 -17.75
N ASP A 40 27.85 32.28 -17.79
CA ASP A 40 27.63 33.15 -18.93
C ASP A 40 28.52 32.76 -20.12
N VAL A 41 28.07 33.09 -21.34
CA VAL A 41 28.69 34.09 -22.24
C VAL A 41 27.87 34.25 -23.53
N SER A 42 27.35 35.47 -23.74
CA SER A 42 27.13 36.19 -25.01
C SER A 42 26.07 35.67 -26.02
N ALA A 43 25.27 36.48 -26.71
CA ALA A 43 25.15 37.93 -26.86
C ALA A 43 23.73 38.31 -27.36
N SER A 44 23.31 39.54 -27.05
CA SER A 44 22.48 40.50 -27.83
C SER A 44 21.55 39.96 -28.94
N VAL A 45 20.28 40.38 -29.04
CA VAL A 45 19.90 41.72 -29.53
C VAL A 45 18.44 42.05 -29.14
N TYR A 46 18.27 43.27 -28.63
CA TYR A 46 17.00 43.98 -28.47
C TYR A 46 16.34 44.29 -29.82
N LYS A 47 15.02 44.15 -29.93
CA LYS A 47 14.21 45.23 -30.50
C LYS A 47 12.80 45.28 -29.91
N LYS A 48 12.55 46.44 -29.28
CA LYS A 48 11.33 46.92 -28.65
C LYS A 48 10.68 47.93 -29.60
N ARG A 49 9.36 47.90 -29.75
CA ARG A 49 8.43 49.01 -30.07
C ARG A 49 7.06 48.34 -30.24
N GLY A 50 5.96 48.74 -29.59
CA GLY A 50 5.51 50.03 -29.08
C GLY A 50 4.08 50.20 -29.61
N LYS A 51 3.06 49.92 -28.79
CA LYS A 51 2.13 50.89 -28.17
C LYS A 51 1.31 51.74 -29.16
N ASN A 52 -0.03 51.58 -29.11
CA ASN A 52 -1.07 52.60 -28.85
C ASN A 52 -2.44 52.17 -29.46
N PHE A 53 -3.48 51.96 -28.63
CA PHE A 53 -4.55 52.89 -28.21
C PHE A 53 -5.64 53.16 -29.26
N GLY A 54 -6.91 52.96 -28.88
CA GLY A 54 -8.05 53.52 -29.61
C GLY A 54 -9.40 52.89 -29.25
N ASN A 55 -10.21 53.62 -28.46
CA ASN A 55 -11.52 53.26 -27.94
C ASN A 55 -12.68 53.50 -28.93
N SER A 56 -13.72 52.65 -28.82
CA SER A 56 -15.17 52.96 -28.70
C SER A 56 -15.94 53.86 -29.70
N HIS A 57 -17.03 53.34 -30.31
CA HIS A 57 -18.47 53.69 -30.08
C HIS A 57 -19.41 53.55 -31.31
N ASN A 58 -20.60 52.98 -31.05
CA ASN A 58 -21.96 53.29 -31.59
C ASN A 58 -22.26 53.13 -33.10
N ARG A 59 -23.48 52.89 -33.62
CA ARG A 59 -24.87 52.73 -33.14
C ARG A 59 -25.75 52.18 -34.30
N ASN A 60 -26.82 51.45 -33.93
CA ASN A 60 -28.19 51.29 -34.49
C ASN A 60 -28.62 51.67 -35.92
N HIS A 61 -29.54 50.83 -36.46
CA HIS A 61 -30.89 51.05 -37.05
C HIS A 61 -31.12 49.99 -38.16
N GLY A 62 -32.27 49.35 -38.45
CA GLY A 62 -33.68 49.41 -38.01
C GLY A 62 -34.60 49.10 -39.22
N GLY A 63 -35.59 48.19 -39.07
CA GLY A 63 -36.77 47.97 -39.96
C GLY A 63 -36.58 46.97 -41.13
N GLY A 64 -37.49 46.08 -41.55
CA GLY A 64 -38.87 45.76 -41.17
C GLY A 64 -39.82 45.81 -42.39
N SER A 65 -40.29 44.66 -42.93
CA SER A 65 -41.59 44.54 -43.64
C SER A 65 -41.97 43.09 -43.99
N ASN A 66 -43.22 42.73 -43.66
CA ASN A 66 -43.93 41.45 -43.90
C ASN A 66 -44.68 41.43 -45.25
N SER A 67 -44.80 40.24 -45.88
CA SER A 67 -45.96 39.88 -46.71
C SER A 67 -46.12 38.35 -46.91
N LYS A 68 -47.31 37.84 -46.58
CA LYS A 68 -47.93 36.52 -46.89
C LYS A 68 -49.45 36.80 -47.11
N PRO A 69 -50.35 35.90 -47.59
CA PRO A 69 -50.24 34.48 -48.03
C PRO A 69 -51.10 34.09 -49.28
N LYS A 70 -50.99 32.84 -49.79
CA LYS A 70 -52.13 31.92 -50.10
C LYS A 70 -51.68 30.43 -50.32
N PRO A 71 -52.55 29.41 -50.08
CA PRO A 71 -52.21 27.97 -49.93
C PRO A 71 -52.91 27.05 -51.00
N PRO A 72 -53.04 25.71 -50.85
CA PRO A 72 -52.05 24.64 -50.61
C PRO A 72 -52.13 23.50 -51.67
N SER A 73 -51.13 22.60 -51.71
CA SER A 73 -51.34 21.21 -52.16
C SER A 73 -50.39 20.23 -51.46
N HIS A 74 -50.97 19.24 -50.80
CA HIS A 74 -50.32 18.18 -50.02
C HIS A 74 -49.57 17.15 -50.90
N LYS A 75 -48.37 16.72 -50.46
CA LYS A 75 -48.05 15.35 -50.00
C LYS A 75 -46.53 15.17 -49.92
N GLY A 76 -46.05 14.62 -48.81
CA GLY A 76 -44.67 14.13 -48.65
C GLY A 76 -44.02 14.57 -47.34
N THR A 77 -44.14 13.73 -46.31
CA THR A 77 -43.55 13.86 -44.98
C THR A 77 -42.02 13.94 -45.06
N PRO A 78 -41.35 14.98 -44.50
CA PRO A 78 -39.90 14.97 -44.30
C PRO A 78 -39.57 14.17 -43.04
N THR A 79 -38.81 13.10 -43.21
CA THR A 79 -38.20 12.32 -42.12
C THR A 79 -37.30 13.20 -41.25
N LEU A 80 -37.48 13.09 -39.93
CA LEU A 80 -36.57 13.63 -38.91
C LEU A 80 -35.11 13.24 -39.19
N PRO A 81 -34.12 14.12 -38.91
CA PRO A 81 -32.72 13.73 -38.91
C PRO A 81 -32.53 12.59 -37.91
N LYS A 82 -31.90 11.51 -38.38
CA LYS A 82 -31.54 10.37 -37.56
C LYS A 82 -30.65 10.85 -36.39
N PRO A 83 -30.91 10.45 -35.14
CA PRO A 83 -30.01 10.78 -34.03
C PRO A 83 -28.61 10.24 -34.33
N PRO A 84 -27.55 10.95 -33.92
CA PRO A 84 -26.19 10.50 -34.14
C PRO A 84 -26.01 9.11 -33.53
N SER A 85 -25.38 8.22 -34.29
CA SER A 85 -25.06 6.86 -33.87
C SER A 85 -24.27 6.88 -32.55
N PRO A 86 -24.52 5.92 -31.64
CA PRO A 86 -23.77 5.83 -30.39
C PRO A 86 -22.27 5.64 -30.70
N PRO A 87 -21.37 6.16 -29.85
CA PRO A 87 -19.94 5.95 -30.03
C PRO A 87 -19.64 4.45 -30.02
N PRO A 88 -18.67 3.98 -30.82
CA PRO A 88 -18.32 2.57 -30.81
C PRO A 88 -17.88 2.17 -29.40
N ASN A 89 -18.36 1.02 -28.93
CA ASN A 89 -17.93 0.37 -27.70
C ASN A 89 -16.40 0.18 -27.74
N GLY A 90 -15.68 1.13 -27.17
CA GLY A 90 -14.27 0.99 -26.85
C GLY A 90 -14.15 0.14 -25.59
N ASN A 91 -14.07 -1.18 -25.76
CA ASN A 91 -13.35 -1.98 -24.77
C ASN A 91 -11.94 -1.36 -24.63
N PRO A 92 -11.40 -1.15 -23.41
CA PRO A 92 -9.97 -0.94 -23.25
C PRO A 92 -9.28 -2.25 -23.61
N THR A 93 -9.07 -2.46 -24.90
CA THR A 93 -8.15 -3.46 -25.41
C THR A 93 -6.77 -2.82 -25.38
N THR A 94 -6.16 -2.79 -24.20
CA THR A 94 -4.72 -2.99 -24.17
C THR A 94 -4.47 -4.27 -24.97
N PRO A 95 -3.65 -4.25 -26.02
CA PRO A 95 -3.25 -5.48 -26.67
C PRO A 95 -2.66 -6.37 -25.57
N PRO A 96 -2.99 -7.68 -25.48
CA PRO A 96 -2.13 -8.57 -24.73
C PRO A 96 -0.70 -8.32 -25.22
N PRO A 97 0.30 -8.25 -24.33
CA PRO A 97 1.68 -8.08 -24.76
C PRO A 97 1.93 -9.12 -25.84
N LYS A 98 2.37 -8.65 -27.02
CA LYS A 98 2.70 -9.51 -28.15
C LYS A 98 3.52 -10.68 -27.57
N PRO A 99 3.19 -11.95 -27.88
CA PRO A 99 4.06 -13.04 -27.47
C PRO A 99 5.44 -12.72 -28.01
N TYR A 100 6.37 -12.48 -27.09
CA TYR A 100 7.76 -12.23 -27.41
C TYR A 100 8.27 -13.50 -28.07
N ASN A 101 8.35 -13.47 -29.40
CA ASN A 101 8.88 -14.58 -30.18
C ASN A 101 10.38 -14.64 -29.89
N GLY A 102 10.73 -15.61 -29.03
CA GLY A 102 12.05 -16.13 -28.71
C GLY A 102 13.24 -15.51 -29.43
N GLY A 103 13.77 -14.41 -28.89
CA GLY A 103 15.21 -14.31 -28.74
C GLY A 103 15.57 -15.15 -27.51
N THR A 104 16.50 -16.08 -27.64
CA THR A 104 17.03 -16.87 -26.52
C THR A 104 17.57 -15.91 -25.46
N GLY A 105 16.74 -15.58 -24.46
CA GLY A 105 17.16 -14.76 -23.33
C GLY A 105 18.31 -15.45 -22.61
N THR A 106 19.34 -14.70 -22.24
CA THR A 106 20.46 -15.26 -21.49
C THR A 106 19.98 -15.70 -20.12
N THR A 107 20.13 -16.99 -19.83
CA THR A 107 19.68 -17.61 -18.59
C THR A 107 20.85 -17.81 -17.64
N PHE A 108 20.64 -17.46 -16.37
CA PHE A 108 21.60 -17.61 -15.27
C PHE A 108 20.96 -18.47 -14.18
N ASN A 109 21.27 -19.77 -14.15
CA ASN A 109 20.75 -20.69 -13.14
C ASN A 109 21.61 -20.61 -11.88
N VAL A 110 21.01 -20.45 -10.70
CA VAL A 110 21.75 -20.36 -9.42
C VAL A 110 22.65 -21.56 -9.16
N LEU A 111 22.33 -22.74 -9.70
CA LEU A 111 23.17 -23.94 -9.60
C LEU A 111 24.52 -23.77 -10.30
N ASP A 112 24.58 -23.04 -11.41
CA ASP A 112 25.82 -22.77 -12.16
C ASP A 112 26.77 -21.87 -11.37
N PHE A 113 26.26 -21.20 -10.34
CA PHE A 113 27.01 -20.34 -9.41
C PHE A 113 27.30 -21.02 -8.07
N GLY A 114 27.08 -22.34 -7.98
CA GLY A 114 27.46 -23.16 -6.85
C GLY A 114 26.39 -23.36 -5.79
N ALA A 115 25.13 -22.96 -6.04
CA ALA A 115 24.04 -23.26 -5.13
C ALA A 115 23.85 -24.78 -4.98
N LYS A 116 23.56 -25.24 -3.77
CA LYS A 116 23.29 -26.64 -3.44
C LYS A 116 21.81 -26.97 -3.50
N GLY A 117 20.94 -26.06 -3.04
CA GLY A 117 19.50 -26.28 -3.05
C GLY A 117 19.05 -27.45 -2.16
N ASP A 118 19.78 -27.72 -1.07
CA ASP A 118 19.52 -28.81 -0.11
C ASP A 118 18.76 -28.36 1.16
N GLY A 119 18.38 -27.08 1.23
CA GLY A 119 17.66 -26.43 2.33
C GLY A 119 18.52 -26.16 3.56
N LYS A 120 19.83 -26.39 3.49
CA LYS A 120 20.75 -26.34 4.65
C LYS A 120 22.02 -25.53 4.37
N THR A 121 22.62 -25.73 3.20
CA THR A 121 23.82 -25.02 2.77
C THR A 121 23.46 -23.59 2.42
N ASP A 122 24.28 -22.64 2.87
CA ASP A 122 24.08 -21.22 2.55
C ASP A 122 24.35 -20.92 1.07
N ASP A 123 23.25 -20.76 0.33
CA ASP A 123 23.24 -20.49 -1.11
C ASP A 123 23.30 -18.98 -1.43
N THR A 124 23.40 -18.11 -0.44
CA THR A 124 23.38 -16.64 -0.63
C THR A 124 24.46 -16.17 -1.60
N LYS A 125 25.66 -16.76 -1.56
CA LYS A 125 26.76 -16.40 -2.46
C LYS A 125 26.49 -16.81 -3.91
N ALA A 126 25.83 -17.93 -4.14
CA ALA A 126 25.45 -18.36 -5.48
C ALA A 126 24.38 -17.43 -6.06
N PHE A 127 23.39 -17.02 -5.26
CA PHE A 127 22.40 -16.02 -5.67
C PHE A 127 23.02 -14.66 -5.98
N GLN A 128 24.00 -14.19 -5.18
CA GLN A 128 24.77 -12.97 -5.47
C GLN A 128 25.52 -13.07 -6.79
N GLY A 129 26.18 -14.21 -7.06
CA GLY A 129 26.91 -14.45 -8.30
C GLY A 129 25.99 -14.46 -9.52
N ALA A 130 24.90 -15.22 -9.47
CA ALA A 130 23.93 -15.31 -10.56
C ALA A 130 23.30 -13.95 -10.88
N TRP A 131 22.92 -13.18 -9.84
CA TRP A 131 22.40 -11.83 -10.02
C TRP A 131 23.42 -10.89 -10.65
N ALA A 132 24.68 -10.95 -10.24
CA ALA A 132 25.73 -10.07 -10.76
C ALA A 132 25.92 -10.24 -12.27
N GLU A 133 25.77 -11.45 -12.81
CA GLU A 133 25.84 -11.69 -14.25
C GLU A 133 24.53 -11.36 -14.97
N ALA A 134 23.37 -11.74 -14.41
CA ALA A 134 22.05 -11.39 -14.96
C ALA A 134 21.88 -9.87 -15.11
N CYS A 135 22.28 -9.11 -14.09
CA CYS A 135 22.24 -7.65 -14.05
C CYS A 135 22.92 -6.97 -15.25
N LYS A 136 23.91 -7.61 -15.88
CA LYS A 136 24.67 -7.03 -17.01
C LYS A 136 23.93 -7.17 -18.35
N VAL A 137 22.91 -8.00 -18.42
CA VAL A 137 22.25 -8.40 -19.67
C VAL A 137 20.79 -7.97 -19.66
N GLU A 138 20.38 -7.24 -20.69
CA GLU A 138 18.99 -6.81 -20.84
C GLU A 138 18.08 -8.02 -21.07
N ALA A 139 16.92 -8.02 -20.42
CA ALA A 139 15.94 -9.10 -20.51
C ALA A 139 16.51 -10.49 -20.16
N SER A 140 17.52 -10.56 -19.30
CA SER A 140 18.06 -11.83 -18.80
C SER A 140 17.08 -12.54 -17.87
N THR A 141 17.21 -13.85 -17.75
CA THR A 141 16.46 -14.65 -16.78
C THR A 141 17.40 -15.25 -15.74
N MET A 142 17.22 -14.87 -14.47
CA MET A 142 17.83 -15.58 -13.33
C MET A 142 16.87 -16.69 -12.88
N VAL A 143 17.34 -17.94 -12.83
CA VAL A 143 16.50 -19.12 -12.56
C VAL A 143 16.81 -19.72 -11.20
N VAL A 144 15.77 -19.89 -10.39
CA VAL A 144 15.73 -20.68 -9.16
C VAL A 144 14.91 -21.94 -9.46
N PRO A 145 15.56 -23.07 -9.80
CA PRO A 145 14.89 -24.22 -10.41
C PRO A 145 13.97 -24.97 -9.43
N ALA A 146 12.94 -25.61 -9.99
CA ALA A 146 12.06 -26.53 -9.29
C ALA A 146 12.82 -27.71 -8.67
N ASP A 147 12.19 -28.39 -7.70
CA ASP A 147 12.73 -29.56 -6.97
C ASP A 147 13.88 -29.27 -6.00
N TYR A 148 14.33 -28.03 -5.88
CA TYR A 148 15.35 -27.59 -4.93
C TYR A 148 14.78 -26.69 -3.83
N VAL A 149 15.45 -26.71 -2.67
CA VAL A 149 15.19 -25.83 -1.54
C VAL A 149 16.45 -25.01 -1.25
N PHE A 150 16.44 -23.73 -1.51
CA PHE A 150 17.60 -22.86 -1.33
C PHE A 150 17.54 -22.16 0.02
N PHE A 151 18.52 -22.41 0.89
CA PHE A 151 18.67 -21.65 2.13
C PHE A 151 19.42 -20.35 1.81
N VAL A 152 18.73 -19.21 1.92
CA VAL A 152 19.26 -17.91 1.48
C VAL A 152 19.12 -16.92 2.63
N GLY A 153 20.24 -16.34 3.05
CA GLY A 153 20.28 -15.26 4.03
C GLY A 153 19.80 -13.92 3.48
N PRO A 154 19.80 -12.86 4.30
CA PRO A 154 19.44 -11.52 3.86
C PRO A 154 20.27 -11.05 2.66
N ILE A 155 19.59 -10.62 1.60
CA ILE A 155 20.22 -10.28 0.32
C ILE A 155 19.49 -9.12 -0.36
N SER A 156 20.26 -8.27 -1.04
CA SER A 156 19.75 -7.16 -1.84
C SER A 156 20.19 -7.31 -3.30
N PHE A 157 19.22 -7.45 -4.20
CA PHE A 157 19.32 -7.46 -5.65
C PHE A 157 19.26 -6.00 -6.14
N SER A 158 20.43 -5.35 -6.14
CA SER A 158 20.55 -3.92 -6.43
C SER A 158 20.62 -3.61 -7.93
N GLY A 159 19.74 -2.70 -8.36
CA GLY A 159 19.46 -2.34 -9.74
C GLY A 159 19.99 -1.02 -10.33
N PRO A 160 20.66 -0.07 -9.63
CA PRO A 160 21.02 1.23 -10.22
C PRO A 160 21.84 1.17 -11.52
N TYR A 161 22.52 0.06 -11.75
CA TYR A 161 23.36 -0.17 -12.93
C TYR A 161 22.95 -1.43 -13.71
N CYS A 162 21.82 -2.06 -13.36
CA CYS A 162 21.35 -3.22 -14.08
C CYS A 162 20.67 -2.82 -15.39
N LYS A 163 20.78 -3.71 -16.38
CA LYS A 163 19.96 -3.64 -17.58
C LYS A 163 18.48 -3.91 -17.22
N PRO A 164 17.53 -3.33 -17.97
CA PRO A 164 16.12 -3.44 -17.65
C PRO A 164 15.54 -4.82 -18.00
N ASN A 165 14.30 -5.04 -17.54
CA ASN A 165 13.45 -6.18 -17.91
C ASN A 165 13.97 -7.56 -17.48
N ILE A 166 14.80 -7.62 -16.43
CA ILE A 166 15.27 -8.88 -15.86
C ILE A 166 14.07 -9.70 -15.36
N VAL A 167 14.10 -11.00 -15.62
CA VAL A 167 13.14 -11.97 -15.08
C VAL A 167 13.82 -12.76 -13.97
N PHE A 168 13.21 -12.78 -12.79
CA PHE A 168 13.56 -13.68 -11.69
C PHE A 168 12.55 -14.84 -11.72
N GLN A 169 12.95 -15.95 -12.33
CA GLN A 169 12.15 -17.17 -12.48
C GLN A 169 12.30 -18.02 -11.21
N LEU A 170 11.29 -17.98 -10.35
CA LEU A 170 11.21 -18.73 -9.09
C LEU A 170 10.30 -19.94 -9.23
N ASP A 171 10.89 -21.12 -9.44
CA ASP A 171 10.17 -22.40 -9.51
C ASP A 171 10.47 -23.34 -8.33
N GLY A 172 11.61 -23.15 -7.65
CA GLY A 172 11.98 -23.84 -6.42
C GLY A 172 11.47 -23.16 -5.15
N THR A 173 11.98 -23.61 -4.00
CA THR A 173 11.67 -23.02 -2.69
C THR A 173 12.88 -22.23 -2.19
N ILE A 174 12.67 -21.02 -1.67
CA ILE A 174 13.66 -20.25 -0.92
C ILE A 174 13.24 -20.22 0.55
N VAL A 175 14.13 -20.60 1.47
CA VAL A 175 13.85 -20.62 2.92
C VAL A 175 14.76 -19.66 3.69
N ALA A 176 14.18 -18.98 4.68
CA ALA A 176 14.90 -17.99 5.50
C ALA A 176 15.75 -18.64 6.62
N PRO A 177 16.80 -17.96 7.10
CA PRO A 177 17.51 -18.36 8.30
C PRO A 177 16.66 -18.21 9.56
N THR A 178 16.70 -19.22 10.42
CA THR A 178 16.06 -19.20 11.75
C THR A 178 17.03 -18.87 12.88
N SER A 179 18.32 -18.71 12.60
CA SER A 179 19.33 -18.31 13.58
C SER A 179 19.49 -16.78 13.62
N PRO A 180 19.54 -16.14 14.80
CA PRO A 180 19.71 -14.68 14.92
C PRO A 180 21.01 -14.16 14.30
N ASN A 181 22.07 -14.98 14.26
CA ASN A 181 23.38 -14.58 13.74
C ASN A 181 23.32 -14.17 12.26
N ALA A 182 22.44 -14.78 11.47
CA ALA A 182 22.27 -14.45 10.05
C ALA A 182 21.67 -13.05 9.82
N TRP A 183 21.05 -12.46 10.85
CA TRP A 183 20.32 -11.19 10.77
C TRP A 183 21.08 -10.01 11.41
N GLY A 184 22.25 -10.27 12.00
CA GLY A 184 23.08 -9.25 12.63
C GLY A 184 22.33 -8.49 13.73
N LYS A 185 22.32 -7.15 13.65
CA LYS A 185 21.61 -6.27 14.61
C LYS A 185 20.12 -6.07 14.27
N GLY A 186 19.58 -6.82 13.31
CA GLY A 186 18.26 -6.61 12.75
C GLY A 186 18.34 -5.94 11.38
N LEU A 187 17.56 -6.45 10.43
CA LEU A 187 17.41 -5.92 9.08
C LEU A 187 15.93 -5.72 8.81
N LEU A 188 15.59 -4.71 8.00
CA LEU A 188 14.20 -4.41 7.66
C LEU A 188 13.61 -5.36 6.62
N GLN A 189 14.45 -6.15 5.96
CA GLN A 189 14.09 -6.98 4.82
C GLN A 189 14.95 -8.25 4.76
N TRP A 190 14.37 -9.28 4.15
CA TRP A 190 15.07 -10.50 3.79
C TRP A 190 15.52 -10.49 2.34
N LEU A 191 14.59 -10.52 1.38
CA LEU A 191 14.86 -10.43 -0.05
C LEU A 191 14.47 -9.03 -0.55
N GLU A 192 15.46 -8.22 -0.96
CA GLU A 192 15.21 -6.86 -1.47
C GLU A 192 15.55 -6.72 -2.95
N PHE A 193 14.64 -6.12 -3.71
CA PHE A 193 14.81 -5.72 -5.11
C PHE A 193 14.76 -4.20 -5.21
N THR A 194 15.91 -3.57 -5.40
CA THR A 194 16.04 -2.11 -5.21
C THR A 194 16.50 -1.39 -6.46
N LYS A 195 15.80 -0.31 -6.84
CA LYS A 195 16.12 0.60 -7.96
C LYS A 195 16.21 -0.12 -9.31
N LEU A 196 15.24 -0.98 -9.60
CA LEU A 196 15.15 -1.75 -10.84
C LEU A 196 14.11 -1.16 -11.81
N VAL A 197 14.25 -1.47 -13.09
CA VAL A 197 13.33 -1.07 -14.15
C VAL A 197 12.81 -2.30 -14.89
N GLY A 198 11.51 -2.57 -14.80
CA GLY A 198 10.84 -3.67 -15.51
C GLY A 198 11.13 -5.07 -14.93
N ILE A 199 11.62 -5.17 -13.69
CA ILE A 199 11.88 -6.47 -13.04
C ILE A 199 10.58 -7.27 -12.92
N THR A 200 10.63 -8.54 -13.29
CA THR A 200 9.51 -9.48 -13.13
C THR A 200 9.93 -10.65 -12.25
N ILE A 201 9.25 -10.84 -11.12
CA ILE A 201 9.32 -12.08 -10.34
C ILE A 201 8.15 -12.96 -10.73
N GLN A 202 8.43 -14.15 -11.25
CA GLN A 202 7.41 -15.08 -11.72
C GLN A 202 7.77 -16.53 -11.44
N GLY A 203 6.81 -17.43 -11.60
CA GLY A 203 7.01 -18.88 -11.51
C GLY A 203 5.96 -19.52 -10.62
N LYS A 204 6.25 -20.72 -10.11
CA LYS A 204 5.35 -21.46 -9.21
C LYS A 204 6.00 -21.81 -7.86
N GLY A 205 7.18 -21.27 -7.62
CA GLY A 205 7.98 -21.52 -6.44
C GLY A 205 7.46 -20.82 -5.18
N ILE A 206 8.16 -21.06 -4.08
CA ILE A 206 7.77 -20.67 -2.74
C ILE A 206 8.86 -19.81 -2.09
N ILE A 207 8.48 -18.70 -1.47
CA ILE A 207 9.31 -17.95 -0.52
C ILE A 207 8.78 -18.25 0.87
N ASP A 208 9.53 -19.00 1.68
CA ASP A 208 9.16 -19.34 3.06
C ASP A 208 10.01 -18.56 4.06
N GLY A 209 9.40 -17.57 4.71
CA GLY A 209 10.04 -16.71 5.68
C GLY A 209 10.34 -17.36 7.03
N ARG A 210 9.84 -18.58 7.28
CA ARG A 210 10.00 -19.32 8.55
C ARG A 210 9.75 -18.45 9.79
N GLY A 211 8.71 -17.60 9.72
CA GLY A 211 8.40 -16.52 10.64
C GLY A 211 8.10 -16.95 12.07
N SER A 212 7.80 -18.22 12.34
CA SER A 212 7.43 -18.71 13.67
C SER A 212 8.48 -18.41 14.75
N VAL A 213 9.77 -18.39 14.41
CA VAL A 213 10.84 -18.03 15.35
C VAL A 213 10.86 -16.54 15.72
N TRP A 214 10.17 -15.70 14.94
CA TRP A 214 10.05 -14.25 15.16
C TRP A 214 8.80 -13.87 15.96
N TRP A 215 7.82 -14.77 16.05
CA TRP A 215 6.54 -14.51 16.71
C TRP A 215 6.51 -14.94 18.20
N GLN A 216 7.50 -15.72 18.65
CA GLN A 216 7.53 -16.35 19.98
C GLN A 216 7.65 -15.37 21.16
N ASP A 217 8.09 -14.14 20.92
CA ASP A 217 8.45 -13.18 21.99
C ASP A 217 7.40 -12.10 22.30
N ASN A 218 6.17 -12.21 21.78
CA ASN A 218 5.23 -11.09 21.86
C ASN A 218 3.93 -11.35 22.65
N PRO A 219 3.98 -11.41 23.99
CA PRO A 219 2.76 -11.18 24.78
C PRO A 219 2.44 -9.70 24.96
N TYR A 220 3.42 -8.79 24.90
CA TYR A 220 3.23 -7.34 25.12
C TYR A 220 4.38 -6.52 24.49
N ASN A 221 4.01 -5.50 23.71
CA ASN A 221 4.86 -4.48 23.08
C ASN A 221 5.45 -4.83 21.69
N ASP A 222 4.59 -5.09 20.70
CA ASP A 222 4.83 -4.40 19.43
C ASP A 222 4.28 -2.98 19.60
N PRO A 223 5.08 -1.90 19.54
CA PRO A 223 4.57 -0.55 19.69
C PRO A 223 3.61 -0.14 18.57
N ASP A 224 3.30 -1.00 17.59
CA ASP A 224 2.38 -0.71 16.49
C ASP A 224 1.00 -1.38 16.60
N ASP A 225 0.72 -2.25 17.58
CA ASP A 225 -0.58 -2.93 17.63
C ASP A 225 -1.06 -3.31 19.06
N ASP A 226 -1.28 -2.32 19.92
CA ASP A 226 -2.07 -2.51 21.15
C ASP A 226 -3.58 -2.34 20.88
N GLN A 227 -4.11 -2.84 19.75
CA GLN A 227 -5.57 -2.91 19.60
C GLN A 227 -6.06 -3.98 20.59
N GLU A 228 -6.52 -3.53 21.75
CA GLU A 228 -7.08 -4.36 22.82
C GLU A 228 -8.13 -5.29 22.21
N TYR A 229 -7.73 -6.56 22.02
CA TYR A 229 -8.67 -7.62 21.71
C TYR A 229 -9.74 -7.56 22.80
N LEU A 230 -10.96 -7.19 22.42
CA LEU A 230 -12.13 -7.34 23.26
C LEU A 230 -12.45 -8.84 23.32
N TYR A 231 -11.56 -9.64 23.93
CA TYR A 231 -11.75 -11.04 24.22
C TYR A 231 -12.92 -11.14 25.20
N VAL A 232 -14.10 -11.42 24.68
CA VAL A 232 -15.19 -11.98 25.47
C VAL A 232 -14.83 -13.45 25.68
N PRO A 233 -14.45 -13.89 26.89
CA PRO A 233 -14.02 -15.27 27.07
C PRO A 233 -15.26 -16.16 27.05
N PHE A 234 -15.26 -17.26 26.28
CA PHE A 234 -15.92 -18.46 26.80
C PHE A 234 -15.46 -19.79 26.18
N ASN A 235 -15.26 -20.72 27.12
CA ASN A 235 -15.18 -22.18 27.05
C ASN A 235 -13.97 -22.89 26.45
N GLN A 236 -13.19 -23.41 27.40
CA GLN A 236 -12.21 -24.49 27.32
C GLN A 236 -12.70 -25.65 26.45
N THR A 237 -12.01 -25.86 25.32
CA THR A 237 -11.55 -27.16 24.79
C THR A 237 -10.77 -26.87 23.50
N VAL A 238 -9.65 -26.16 23.62
CA VAL A 238 -8.67 -26.09 22.52
C VAL A 238 -7.53 -27.01 22.93
N ALA A 239 -7.37 -28.09 22.16
CA ALA A 239 -6.24 -28.99 22.25
C ALA A 239 -4.95 -28.16 22.24
N SER A 240 -4.01 -28.51 23.13
CA SER A 240 -2.72 -27.85 23.25
C SER A 240 -2.09 -27.64 21.87
N PRO A 241 -1.59 -26.42 21.55
CA PRO A 241 -0.87 -26.21 20.31
C PRO A 241 0.32 -27.18 20.24
N PRO A 242 0.66 -27.69 19.04
CA PRO A 242 1.81 -28.57 18.87
C PRO A 242 3.07 -27.88 19.41
N LEU A 243 3.89 -28.67 20.12
CA LEU A 243 5.13 -28.23 20.75
C LEU A 243 6.00 -27.45 19.76
N PRO A 244 6.58 -26.30 20.16
CA PRO A 244 7.40 -25.49 19.27
C PRO A 244 8.66 -26.24 18.89
N ILE A 245 9.02 -26.15 17.60
CA ILE A 245 10.36 -26.49 17.12
C ILE A 245 11.31 -25.53 17.84
N GLU A 246 12.10 -26.06 18.76
CA GLU A 246 13.14 -25.31 19.46
C GLU A 246 14.09 -24.68 18.44
N ASN A 247 14.43 -23.43 18.70
CA ASN A 247 15.48 -22.71 18.02
C ASN A 247 16.76 -23.57 18.02
N GLU A 248 17.21 -24.02 16.85
CA GLU A 248 18.34 -24.96 16.71
C GLU A 248 19.65 -24.47 17.38
N LEU A 249 19.71 -23.20 17.81
CA LEU A 249 20.90 -22.58 18.41
C LEU A 249 20.63 -21.68 19.64
N GLY A 250 19.42 -21.69 20.23
CA GLY A 250 19.17 -21.09 21.56
C GLY A 250 19.37 -19.57 21.73
N GLY A 251 19.39 -18.77 20.65
CA GLY A 251 19.56 -17.31 20.71
C GLY A 251 18.29 -16.52 20.36
N LYS A 252 17.96 -15.47 21.12
CA LYS A 252 16.78 -14.61 20.86
C LYS A 252 16.88 -13.90 19.50
N MET A 253 15.78 -13.89 18.73
CA MET A 253 15.73 -13.16 17.46
C MET A 253 15.82 -11.63 17.68
N PRO A 254 16.36 -10.86 16.72
CA PRO A 254 16.34 -9.39 16.78
C PRO A 254 14.91 -8.84 16.93
N PHE A 255 14.77 -7.70 17.60
CA PHE A 255 13.47 -7.05 17.79
C PHE A 255 12.83 -6.57 16.48
N VAL A 256 13.66 -6.15 15.52
CA VAL A 256 13.20 -5.70 14.20
C VAL A 256 12.92 -6.93 13.34
N LYS A 257 11.63 -7.23 13.13
CA LYS A 257 11.16 -8.29 12.23
C LYS A 257 11.34 -7.84 10.76
N PRO A 258 11.98 -8.66 9.90
CA PRO A 258 12.18 -8.32 8.50
C PRO A 258 10.93 -8.60 7.65
N THR A 259 10.67 -7.75 6.67
CA THR A 259 9.77 -8.07 5.54
C THR A 259 10.37 -9.19 4.69
N ALA A 260 9.57 -10.17 4.26
CA ALA A 260 10.08 -11.28 3.45
C ALA A 260 10.57 -10.83 2.05
N LEU A 261 9.71 -10.17 1.29
CA LEU A 261 10.03 -9.67 -0.06
C LEU A 261 9.74 -8.17 -0.15
N ARG A 262 10.76 -7.37 -0.48
CA ARG A 262 10.65 -5.90 -0.58
C ARG A 262 11.14 -5.38 -1.92
N PHE A 263 10.35 -4.50 -2.54
CA PHE A 263 10.76 -3.64 -3.63
C PHE A 263 10.95 -2.21 -3.13
N TYR A 264 12.07 -1.60 -3.50
CA TYR A 264 12.38 -0.21 -3.12
C TYR A 264 12.83 0.62 -4.32
N GLY A 265 12.17 1.74 -4.59
CA GLY A 265 12.62 2.67 -5.63
C GLY A 265 12.56 2.12 -7.05
N SER A 266 11.74 1.10 -7.32
CA SER A 266 11.69 0.38 -8.60
C SER A 266 10.55 0.90 -9.50
N PHE A 267 10.76 0.83 -10.80
CA PHE A 267 9.81 1.24 -11.84
C PHE A 267 9.32 0.01 -12.63
N ASN A 268 8.00 -0.10 -12.79
CA ASN A 268 7.32 -1.24 -13.41
C ASN A 268 7.69 -2.63 -12.82
N PRO A 269 7.75 -2.83 -11.49
CA PRO A 269 7.96 -4.15 -10.94
C PRO A 269 6.69 -5.02 -11.11
N THR A 270 6.87 -6.27 -11.53
CA THR A 270 5.81 -7.28 -11.62
C THR A 270 6.09 -8.46 -10.68
N VAL A 271 5.07 -8.92 -9.94
CA VAL A 271 5.14 -10.16 -9.14
C VAL A 271 3.94 -11.04 -9.49
N THR A 272 4.18 -12.28 -9.91
CA THR A 272 3.09 -13.19 -10.30
C THR A 272 3.36 -14.67 -10.05
N GLY A 273 2.31 -15.46 -9.81
CA GLY A 273 2.33 -16.92 -9.79
C GLY A 273 2.96 -17.58 -8.55
N ILE A 274 3.80 -16.85 -7.83
CA ILE A 274 4.55 -17.39 -6.68
C ILE A 274 3.70 -17.47 -5.41
N THR A 275 4.18 -18.28 -4.47
CA THR A 275 3.67 -18.33 -3.10
C THR A 275 4.65 -17.66 -2.13
N ILE A 276 4.15 -16.82 -1.22
CA ILE A 276 4.93 -16.21 -0.13
C ILE A 276 4.28 -16.62 1.19
N GLN A 277 5.01 -17.33 2.04
CA GLN A 277 4.45 -17.87 3.28
C GLN A 277 5.31 -17.62 4.50
N ASN A 278 4.69 -17.65 5.68
CA ASN A 278 5.32 -17.56 6.99
C ASN A 278 6.29 -16.37 7.10
N SER A 279 5.88 -15.19 6.64
CA SER A 279 6.76 -14.03 6.70
C SER A 279 6.99 -13.58 8.15
N PRO A 280 8.21 -13.18 8.56
CA PRO A 280 8.45 -12.64 9.90
C PRO A 280 7.63 -11.36 10.21
N GLN A 281 7.42 -10.53 9.20
CA GLN A 281 6.56 -9.33 9.20
C GLN A 281 5.73 -9.33 7.89
N CYS A 282 5.66 -8.21 7.14
CA CYS A 282 4.95 -8.16 5.86
C CYS A 282 5.53 -9.16 4.84
N HIS A 283 4.66 -9.81 4.06
CA HIS A 283 5.06 -10.78 3.03
C HIS A 283 5.65 -10.08 1.80
N LEU A 284 4.93 -9.10 1.25
CA LEU A 284 5.33 -8.35 0.06
C LEU A 284 5.19 -6.85 0.28
N LYS A 285 6.28 -6.10 0.18
CA LYS A 285 6.29 -4.64 0.37
C LYS A 285 6.76 -3.91 -0.88
N PHE A 286 6.04 -2.86 -1.28
CA PHE A 286 6.48 -1.89 -2.27
C PHE A 286 6.65 -0.52 -1.61
N ASP A 287 7.86 0.02 -1.68
CA ASP A 287 8.18 1.34 -1.13
C ASP A 287 8.83 2.21 -2.20
N ASN A 288 8.27 3.41 -2.42
CA ASN A 288 8.75 4.35 -3.43
C ASN A 288 8.79 3.75 -4.85
N CYS A 289 7.79 2.94 -5.21
CA CYS A 289 7.70 2.30 -6.53
C CYS A 289 6.68 2.98 -7.44
N ASN A 290 6.82 2.83 -8.75
CA ASN A 290 5.82 3.30 -9.73
C ASN A 290 5.52 2.19 -10.75
N GLY A 291 4.25 2.05 -11.16
CA GLY A 291 3.84 1.06 -12.15
C GLY A 291 3.82 -0.36 -11.59
N VAL A 292 3.44 -0.53 -10.33
CA VAL A 292 3.46 -1.84 -9.65
C VAL A 292 2.36 -2.74 -10.20
N LEU A 293 2.71 -3.96 -10.56
CA LEU A 293 1.76 -5.01 -10.96
C LEU A 293 1.93 -6.25 -10.08
N VAL A 294 0.86 -6.69 -9.43
CA VAL A 294 0.83 -7.96 -8.69
C VAL A 294 -0.39 -8.76 -9.11
N HIS A 295 -0.19 -10.01 -9.56
CA HIS A 295 -1.33 -10.86 -9.85
C HIS A 295 -1.07 -12.36 -9.70
N ASP A 296 -2.12 -13.12 -9.42
CA ASP A 296 -2.05 -14.58 -9.27
C ASP A 296 -1.03 -15.02 -8.20
N VAL A 297 -0.85 -14.23 -7.14
CA VAL A 297 0.01 -14.60 -6.00
C VAL A 297 -0.80 -15.25 -4.88
N SER A 298 -0.17 -16.17 -4.17
CA SER A 298 -0.73 -16.80 -2.96
C SER A 298 0.10 -16.38 -1.76
N ILE A 299 -0.55 -15.85 -0.71
CA ILE A 299 0.10 -15.41 0.52
C ILE A 299 -0.54 -16.09 1.72
N SER A 300 0.28 -16.69 2.59
CA SER A 300 -0.23 -17.40 3.76
C SER A 300 0.66 -17.30 5.01
N SER A 301 0.05 -17.02 6.15
CA SER A 301 0.62 -17.21 7.50
C SER A 301 -0.52 -17.54 8.48
N PRO A 302 -0.25 -18.09 9.67
CA PRO A 302 -1.28 -18.29 10.69
C PRO A 302 -2.04 -16.99 10.99
N GLY A 303 -3.36 -17.06 11.17
CA GLY A 303 -4.21 -15.87 11.39
C GLY A 303 -3.93 -15.09 12.68
N ASN A 304 -3.07 -15.60 13.55
CA ASN A 304 -2.59 -14.95 14.78
C ASN A 304 -1.10 -14.54 14.69
N SER A 305 -0.50 -14.57 13.50
CA SER A 305 0.90 -14.16 13.31
C SER A 305 1.02 -12.63 13.26
N PRO A 306 1.76 -12.00 14.19
CA PRO A 306 1.73 -10.55 14.37
C PRO A 306 2.39 -9.79 13.21
N ASN A 307 1.72 -8.73 12.73
CA ASN A 307 2.23 -7.78 11.72
C ASN A 307 2.60 -8.43 10.39
N THR A 308 1.89 -9.50 10.02
CA THR A 308 2.18 -10.26 8.81
C THR A 308 1.36 -9.79 7.61
N ASP A 309 1.35 -8.48 7.32
CA ASP A 309 0.61 -7.92 6.17
C ASP A 309 0.86 -8.74 4.90
N GLY A 310 -0.18 -8.92 4.07
CA GLY A 310 -0.05 -9.59 2.79
C GLY A 310 0.76 -8.72 1.81
N ILE A 311 0.13 -7.66 1.31
CA ILE A 311 0.77 -6.67 0.43
C ILE A 311 0.76 -5.31 1.11
N HIS A 312 1.95 -4.76 1.37
CA HIS A 312 2.15 -3.48 2.01
C HIS A 312 2.63 -2.43 0.99
N LEU A 313 1.84 -1.40 0.74
CA LEU A 313 2.14 -0.31 -0.20
C LEU A 313 2.51 0.96 0.56
N GLN A 314 3.66 1.55 0.23
CA GLN A 314 4.12 2.82 0.79
C GLN A 314 4.75 3.68 -0.31
N ASN A 315 4.49 4.99 -0.32
CA ASN A 315 5.06 5.93 -1.30
C ASN A 315 4.94 5.48 -2.76
N SER A 316 3.95 4.65 -3.11
CA SER A 316 3.92 3.94 -4.39
C SER A 316 2.75 4.37 -5.26
N LYS A 317 2.98 4.51 -6.56
CA LYS A 317 2.01 5.07 -7.51
C LYS A 317 1.71 4.14 -8.66
N ASP A 318 0.51 4.24 -9.20
CA ASP A 318 0.07 3.45 -10.36
C ASP A 318 0.22 1.96 -10.07
N VAL A 319 -0.61 1.47 -9.14
CA VAL A 319 -0.54 0.11 -8.60
C VAL A 319 -1.77 -0.68 -9.06
N LEU A 320 -1.54 -1.88 -9.60
CA LEU A 320 -2.58 -2.83 -9.98
C LEU A 320 -2.36 -4.16 -9.24
N ILE A 321 -3.37 -4.62 -8.49
CA ILE A 321 -3.36 -5.90 -7.77
C ILE A 321 -4.60 -6.69 -8.16
N TYR A 322 -4.45 -7.91 -8.69
CA TYR A 322 -5.61 -8.76 -8.97
C TYR A 322 -5.38 -10.27 -8.95
N GLY A 323 -6.47 -11.05 -8.84
CA GLY A 323 -6.40 -12.52 -8.96
C GLY A 323 -5.64 -13.22 -7.84
N SER A 324 -5.44 -12.55 -6.71
CA SER A 324 -4.58 -13.02 -5.62
C SER A 324 -5.37 -13.47 -4.40
N SER A 325 -4.82 -14.40 -3.63
CA SER A 325 -5.41 -14.89 -2.37
C SER A 325 -4.45 -14.66 -1.22
N MET A 326 -4.95 -14.09 -0.12
CA MET A 326 -4.16 -13.69 1.06
C MET A 326 -4.85 -14.16 2.34
N ALA A 327 -4.12 -14.88 3.16
CA ALA A 327 -4.53 -15.36 4.48
C ALA A 327 -3.39 -15.10 5.47
N CYS A 328 -3.48 -14.08 6.31
CA CYS A 328 -2.38 -13.69 7.18
C CYS A 328 -2.89 -13.18 8.54
N GLY A 329 -1.99 -12.87 9.47
CA GLY A 329 -2.38 -12.40 10.78
C GLY A 329 -2.67 -10.90 10.89
N ASP A 330 -2.38 -10.12 9.84
CA ASP A 330 -2.66 -8.68 9.79
C ASP A 330 -3.38 -8.29 8.48
N ASP A 331 -3.24 -7.03 8.03
CA ASP A 331 -3.91 -6.49 6.86
C ASP A 331 -3.54 -7.30 5.59
N CYS A 332 -4.53 -7.81 4.86
CA CYS A 332 -4.32 -8.46 3.55
C CYS A 332 -3.62 -7.49 2.59
N ILE A 333 -4.13 -6.26 2.52
CA ILE A 333 -3.50 -5.17 1.78
C ILE A 333 -3.52 -3.93 2.66
N SER A 334 -2.33 -3.37 2.94
CA SER A 334 -2.18 -2.12 3.66
C SER A 334 -1.67 -1.02 2.73
N ILE A 335 -2.36 0.12 2.70
CA ILE A 335 -2.08 1.26 1.83
C ILE A 335 -1.66 2.44 2.70
N GLN A 336 -0.37 2.73 2.71
CA GLN A 336 0.23 3.80 3.52
C GLN A 336 0.34 5.12 2.77
N THR A 337 0.84 6.13 3.47
CA THR A 337 1.11 7.47 2.93
C THR A 337 1.96 7.44 1.65
N GLY A 338 1.73 8.44 0.80
CA GLY A 338 2.42 8.64 -0.47
C GLY A 338 1.88 7.78 -1.61
N CYS A 339 0.83 6.99 -1.36
CA CYS A 339 0.21 6.14 -2.37
C CYS A 339 -0.85 6.87 -3.20
N SER A 340 -0.86 6.64 -4.51
CA SER A 340 -1.90 7.16 -5.41
C SER A 340 -2.17 6.29 -6.62
N ASN A 341 -3.39 6.30 -7.14
CA ASN A 341 -3.80 5.48 -8.29
C ASN A 341 -3.60 3.98 -8.00
N VAL A 342 -4.25 3.49 -6.93
CA VAL A 342 -4.20 2.08 -6.54
C VAL A 342 -5.50 1.42 -6.96
N TYR A 343 -5.41 0.36 -7.76
CA TYR A 343 -6.54 -0.43 -8.22
C TYR A 343 -6.39 -1.89 -7.80
N VAL A 344 -7.30 -2.36 -6.95
CA VAL A 344 -7.35 -3.73 -6.45
C VAL A 344 -8.62 -4.39 -6.94
N HIS A 345 -8.53 -5.56 -7.58
CA HIS A 345 -9.73 -6.32 -7.94
C HIS A 345 -9.58 -7.85 -7.95
N ASN A 346 -10.68 -8.59 -7.78
CA ASN A 346 -10.67 -10.07 -7.80
C ASN A 346 -9.70 -10.67 -6.77
N VAL A 347 -9.80 -10.22 -5.52
CA VAL A 347 -8.94 -10.67 -4.42
C VAL A 347 -9.76 -11.46 -3.40
N ASN A 348 -9.19 -12.55 -2.90
CA ASN A 348 -9.70 -13.25 -1.71
C ASN A 348 -8.83 -12.88 -0.50
N CYS A 349 -9.45 -12.42 0.57
CA CYS A 349 -8.79 -12.01 1.80
C CYS A 349 -9.42 -12.74 2.98
N GLY A 350 -8.60 -13.37 3.81
CA GLY A 350 -9.10 -14.04 5.01
C GLY A 350 -8.37 -15.33 5.36
N PRO A 351 -8.11 -15.59 6.66
CA PRO A 351 -8.28 -14.67 7.80
C PRO A 351 -7.28 -13.48 7.79
N GLY A 352 -7.44 -12.53 8.72
CA GLY A 352 -6.56 -11.36 8.90
C GLY A 352 -7.29 -10.06 9.26
N HIS A 353 -6.67 -8.90 9.07
CA HIS A 353 -7.26 -7.60 9.43
C HIS A 353 -8.02 -6.90 8.30
N GLY A 354 -8.14 -7.51 7.12
CA GLY A 354 -8.87 -6.95 5.98
C GLY A 354 -8.03 -6.07 5.06
N ILE A 355 -8.65 -5.13 4.35
CA ILE A 355 -7.94 -4.15 3.51
C ILE A 355 -7.98 -2.79 4.22
N SER A 356 -6.80 -2.24 4.51
CA SER A 356 -6.66 -1.02 5.31
C SER A 356 -5.93 0.08 4.55
N ILE A 357 -6.46 1.30 4.62
CA ILE A 357 -5.72 2.54 4.33
C ILE A 357 -5.20 3.07 5.67
N GLY A 358 -3.88 3.15 5.82
CA GLY A 358 -3.20 3.60 7.04
C GLY A 358 -2.60 2.48 7.90
N SER A 359 -2.15 2.78 9.12
CA SER A 359 -2.43 4.02 9.85
C SER A 359 -1.69 5.26 9.32
N LEU A 360 -2.42 6.37 9.18
CA LEU A 360 -1.90 7.61 8.56
C LEU A 360 -1.71 8.74 9.57
N GLY A 361 -0.60 9.46 9.45
CA GLY A 361 -0.35 10.67 10.24
C GLY A 361 0.25 10.44 11.63
N LYS A 362 0.88 9.27 11.85
CA LYS A 362 1.60 8.94 13.09
C LYS A 362 2.59 10.05 13.45
N ASP A 363 2.77 10.34 14.73
CA ASP A 363 3.71 11.35 15.22
C ASP A 363 3.54 12.74 14.56
N ASN A 364 2.28 13.15 14.37
CA ASN A 364 1.91 14.43 13.77
C ASN A 364 2.43 14.63 12.34
N THR A 365 2.71 13.54 11.63
CA THR A 365 3.20 13.59 10.25
C THR A 365 2.09 13.91 9.25
N ARG A 366 2.49 14.40 8.08
CA ARG A 366 1.59 14.60 6.94
C ARG A 366 1.47 13.32 6.13
N ALA A 367 0.23 12.91 5.87
CA ALA A 367 -0.11 11.73 5.09
C ALA A 367 -0.97 12.08 3.88
N CYS A 368 -0.61 11.51 2.73
CA CYS A 368 -1.28 11.78 1.46
C CYS A 368 -1.62 10.46 0.77
N VAL A 369 -2.91 10.19 0.58
CA VAL A 369 -3.41 9.04 -0.17
C VAL A 369 -4.52 9.50 -1.10
N SER A 370 -4.50 9.07 -2.36
CA SER A 370 -5.56 9.49 -3.28
C SER A 370 -5.85 8.50 -4.39
N ASN A 371 -7.08 8.53 -4.91
CA ASN A 371 -7.51 7.71 -6.03
C ASN A 371 -7.27 6.21 -5.79
N ILE A 372 -8.01 5.67 -4.81
CA ILE A 372 -7.95 4.27 -4.41
C ILE A 372 -9.24 3.60 -4.82
N THR A 373 -9.17 2.53 -5.60
CA THR A 373 -10.33 1.71 -5.94
C THR A 373 -10.06 0.26 -5.56
N VAL A 374 -10.92 -0.31 -4.72
CA VAL A 374 -10.89 -1.71 -4.31
C VAL A 374 -12.24 -2.31 -4.66
N ARG A 375 -12.25 -3.35 -5.49
CA ARG A 375 -13.51 -3.97 -5.92
C ARG A 375 -13.44 -5.46 -6.16
N ASP A 376 -14.59 -6.11 -6.23
CA ASP A 376 -14.70 -7.55 -6.51
C ASP A 376 -13.85 -8.37 -5.51
N VAL A 377 -14.02 -8.10 -4.21
CA VAL A 377 -13.25 -8.73 -3.14
C VAL A 377 -14.15 -9.66 -2.33
N ASN A 378 -13.66 -10.85 -2.03
CA ASN A 378 -14.27 -11.74 -1.05
C ASN A 378 -13.44 -11.68 0.24
N MET A 379 -14.09 -11.31 1.34
CA MET A 379 -13.50 -11.25 2.67
C MET A 379 -14.18 -12.28 3.56
N HIS A 380 -13.39 -13.09 4.27
CA HIS A 380 -13.92 -14.10 5.17
C HIS A 380 -13.09 -14.21 6.45
N ASN A 381 -13.76 -14.31 7.59
CA ASN A 381 -13.10 -14.47 8.90
C ASN A 381 -11.99 -13.42 9.17
N THR A 382 -12.21 -12.18 8.71
CA THR A 382 -11.31 -11.05 8.98
C THR A 382 -11.85 -10.17 10.11
N MET A 383 -10.95 -9.50 10.83
CA MET A 383 -11.33 -8.51 11.82
C MET A 383 -12.06 -7.33 11.16
N ASN A 384 -11.51 -6.80 10.05
CA ASN A 384 -12.17 -5.72 9.32
C ASN A 384 -12.45 -6.15 7.89
N GLY A 385 -13.44 -5.52 7.27
CA GLY A 385 -13.62 -5.59 5.84
C GLY A 385 -12.70 -4.58 5.16
N VAL A 386 -13.25 -3.38 4.93
CA VAL A 386 -12.50 -2.22 4.44
C VAL A 386 -12.38 -1.15 5.51
N ARG A 387 -11.15 -0.71 5.77
CA ARG A 387 -10.81 0.12 6.92
C ARG A 387 -9.96 1.33 6.52
N ILE A 388 -10.21 2.48 7.14
CA ILE A 388 -9.32 3.66 7.09
C ILE A 388 -8.92 4.01 8.53
N LYS A 389 -7.61 4.02 8.81
CA LYS A 389 -7.03 4.32 10.13
C LYS A 389 -6.21 5.60 10.05
N THR A 390 -6.47 6.59 10.89
CA THR A 390 -5.64 7.80 11.00
C THR A 390 -5.37 8.15 12.46
N TRP A 391 -4.18 8.70 12.72
CA TRP A 391 -3.77 9.16 14.04
C TRP A 391 -4.32 10.55 14.32
N GLN A 392 -4.74 10.78 15.57
CA GLN A 392 -4.91 12.13 16.09
C GLN A 392 -3.55 12.85 16.06
N GLY A 393 -3.56 14.13 15.71
CA GLY A 393 -2.36 14.95 15.53
C GLY A 393 -1.87 15.01 14.09
N GLY A 394 -2.22 14.03 13.25
CA GLY A 394 -1.83 13.94 11.85
C GLY A 394 -2.37 15.05 10.95
N SER A 395 -1.93 15.06 9.69
CA SER A 395 -2.32 16.06 8.68
C SER A 395 -2.25 15.53 7.25
N GLY A 396 -2.63 16.35 6.26
CA GLY A 396 -2.77 15.94 4.85
C GLY A 396 -4.17 15.40 4.56
N SER A 397 -4.30 14.54 3.55
CA SER A 397 -5.60 14.09 3.04
C SER A 397 -5.62 12.65 2.53
N VAL A 398 -6.76 11.98 2.72
CA VAL A 398 -7.21 10.83 1.93
C VAL A 398 -8.40 11.25 1.08
N GLN A 399 -8.29 11.12 -0.24
CA GLN A 399 -9.35 11.56 -1.16
C GLN A 399 -9.61 10.61 -2.33
N GLY A 400 -10.87 10.51 -2.74
CA GLY A 400 -11.26 9.71 -3.91
C GLY A 400 -11.04 8.22 -3.68
N VAL A 401 -11.79 7.67 -2.72
CA VAL A 401 -11.75 6.24 -2.39
C VAL A 401 -13.05 5.59 -2.83
N LEU A 402 -12.94 4.43 -3.47
CA LEU A 402 -14.08 3.59 -3.85
C LEU A 402 -13.85 2.16 -3.37
N PHE A 403 -14.73 1.69 -2.49
CA PHE A 403 -14.87 0.29 -2.12
C PHE A 403 -16.16 -0.24 -2.76
N SER A 404 -16.07 -1.15 -3.73
CA SER A 404 -17.24 -1.57 -4.54
C SER A 404 -17.32 -3.08 -4.75
N ASN A 405 -18.49 -3.71 -4.64
CA ASN A 405 -18.64 -5.17 -4.83
C ASN A 405 -17.78 -6.00 -3.86
N ILE A 406 -18.01 -5.82 -2.56
CA ILE A 406 -17.26 -6.55 -1.53
C ILE A 406 -18.21 -7.50 -0.83
N GLN A 407 -17.88 -8.78 -0.86
CA GLN A 407 -18.59 -9.81 -0.12
C GLN A 407 -17.87 -10.05 1.19
N VAL A 408 -18.59 -9.93 2.30
CA VAL A 408 -18.06 -10.20 3.65
C VAL A 408 -18.74 -11.43 4.24
N SER A 409 -17.96 -12.36 4.79
CA SER A 409 -18.47 -13.54 5.51
C SER A 409 -17.81 -13.63 6.87
N GLU A 410 -18.59 -13.59 7.95
CA GLU A 410 -18.04 -13.69 9.31
C GLU A 410 -16.96 -12.63 9.62
N VAL A 411 -17.15 -11.41 9.12
CA VAL A 411 -16.23 -10.29 9.35
C VAL A 411 -16.64 -9.52 10.60
N GLU A 412 -15.71 -9.16 11.50
CA GLU A 412 -16.09 -8.45 12.74
C GLU A 412 -16.65 -7.05 12.46
N TYR A 413 -15.89 -6.26 11.69
CA TYR A 413 -16.20 -4.89 11.33
C TYR A 413 -16.09 -4.66 9.80
N PRO A 414 -17.16 -4.91 9.02
CA PRO A 414 -17.11 -4.82 7.57
C PRO A 414 -16.65 -3.46 7.01
N ILE A 415 -17.06 -2.37 7.65
CA ILE A 415 -16.79 -1.01 7.17
C ILE A 415 -16.31 -0.15 8.35
N VAL A 416 -15.09 0.37 8.25
CA VAL A 416 -14.46 1.15 9.33
C VAL A 416 -13.79 2.42 8.80
N ILE A 417 -14.07 3.54 9.48
CA ILE A 417 -13.22 4.73 9.50
C ILE A 417 -12.92 5.00 10.97
N ASP A 418 -11.65 5.06 11.34
CA ASP A 418 -11.18 5.37 12.68
C ASP A 418 -10.09 6.44 12.63
N GLN A 419 -10.45 7.67 12.99
CA GLN A 419 -9.51 8.79 13.12
C GLN A 419 -8.94 8.96 14.54
N PHE A 420 -9.28 8.04 15.44
CA PHE A 420 -8.81 7.99 16.83
C PHE A 420 -7.87 6.80 17.06
N TYR A 421 -7.27 6.29 15.97
CA TYR A 421 -6.39 5.13 16.04
C TYR A 421 -5.26 5.38 17.05
N CYS A 422 -5.05 4.38 17.91
CA CYS A 422 -4.12 4.43 19.02
C CYS A 422 -3.52 3.03 19.24
N ASP A 423 -2.18 2.94 19.18
CA ASP A 423 -1.40 1.71 19.41
C ASP A 423 -1.05 1.50 20.87
N LYS A 424 -1.71 2.22 21.79
CA LYS A 424 -1.44 2.21 23.23
C LYS A 424 -2.75 2.22 23.99
N ARG A 425 -2.70 1.79 25.26
CA ARG A 425 -3.84 1.94 26.18
C ARG A 425 -4.36 3.37 26.31
N ASN A 426 -3.46 4.36 26.22
CA ASN A 426 -3.82 5.77 26.34
C ASN A 426 -3.01 6.60 25.35
N CYS A 427 -3.70 7.20 24.38
CA CYS A 427 -3.14 8.26 23.54
C CYS A 427 -3.58 9.63 24.05
N LYS A 428 -2.72 10.63 23.87
CA LYS A 428 -3.10 12.02 24.15
C LYS A 428 -4.06 12.48 23.07
N ASN A 429 -5.20 13.04 23.48
CA ASN A 429 -6.10 13.70 22.55
C ASN A 429 -5.36 14.84 21.84
N GLN A 430 -5.43 14.84 20.52
CA GLN A 430 -4.91 15.90 19.67
C GLN A 430 -6.01 16.36 18.72
N THR A 431 -5.98 17.64 18.38
CA THR A 431 -7.06 18.26 17.60
C THR A 431 -6.87 18.08 16.10
N SER A 432 -5.65 18.14 15.57
CA SER A 432 -5.40 17.93 14.13
C SER A 432 -5.69 16.48 13.74
N ALA A 433 -6.06 16.28 12.47
CA ALA A 433 -6.32 14.97 11.90
C ALA A 433 -6.04 15.03 10.39
N VAL A 434 -5.92 13.87 9.77
CA VAL A 434 -5.86 13.75 8.30
C VAL A 434 -7.26 14.05 7.74
N SER A 435 -7.36 14.87 6.70
CA SER A 435 -8.65 15.15 6.04
C SER A 435 -9.16 13.92 5.29
N LEU A 436 -10.42 13.54 5.48
CA LEU A 436 -11.05 12.41 4.79
C LEU A 436 -12.22 12.91 3.94
N ALA A 437 -12.12 12.76 2.62
CA ALA A 437 -13.15 13.27 1.70
C ALA A 437 -13.40 12.33 0.50
N GLY A 438 -14.65 12.24 0.04
CA GLY A 438 -15.00 11.51 -1.18
C GLY A 438 -14.73 10.01 -1.05
N ILE A 439 -15.31 9.39 -0.02
CA ILE A 439 -15.16 7.96 0.28
C ILE A 439 -16.48 7.28 -0.05
N ASN A 440 -16.46 6.35 -1.00
CA ASN A 440 -17.65 5.70 -1.52
C ASN A 440 -17.63 4.21 -1.16
N TYR A 441 -18.71 3.73 -0.56
CA TYR A 441 -18.95 2.33 -0.24
C TYR A 441 -20.15 1.84 -1.04
N GLU A 442 -19.93 0.88 -1.94
CA GLU A 442 -20.92 0.43 -2.91
C GLU A 442 -21.05 -1.09 -2.94
N ARG A 443 -22.28 -1.62 -2.83
CA ARG A 443 -22.55 -3.07 -2.95
C ARG A 443 -21.66 -3.90 -2.02
N ILE A 444 -21.63 -3.51 -0.74
CA ILE A 444 -20.97 -4.28 0.32
C ILE A 444 -22.03 -5.14 0.98
N ARG A 445 -21.88 -6.46 0.88
CA ARG A 445 -22.94 -7.41 1.26
C ARG A 445 -22.38 -8.60 2.04
N GLY A 446 -23.22 -9.20 2.87
CA GLY A 446 -22.92 -10.48 3.53
C GLY A 446 -23.13 -10.44 5.03
N THR A 447 -22.23 -11.05 5.80
CA THR A 447 -22.41 -11.26 7.25
C THR A 447 -21.33 -10.63 8.11
N TYR A 448 -21.72 -10.21 9.32
CA TYR A 448 -20.81 -9.63 10.31
C TYR A 448 -21.04 -10.19 11.72
N ILE A 449 -20.05 -10.04 12.60
CA ILE A 449 -20.11 -10.61 13.97
C ILE A 449 -20.09 -9.57 15.11
N VAL A 450 -19.57 -8.35 14.92
CA VAL A 450 -19.56 -7.32 15.98
C VAL A 450 -20.38 -6.09 15.61
N LYS A 451 -19.96 -5.35 14.58
CA LYS A 451 -20.59 -4.08 14.20
C LYS A 451 -20.53 -3.90 12.69
N PRO A 452 -21.65 -3.56 12.02
CA PRO A 452 -21.69 -3.49 10.55
C PRO A 452 -20.89 -2.29 10.01
N VAL A 453 -20.98 -1.15 10.69
CA VAL A 453 -20.35 0.12 10.31
C VAL A 453 -19.84 0.85 11.54
N HIS A 454 -18.59 1.29 11.49
CA HIS A 454 -17.98 2.15 12.50
C HIS A 454 -17.31 3.35 11.82
N PHE A 455 -17.91 4.53 11.95
CA PHE A 455 -17.31 5.78 11.50
C PHE A 455 -17.00 6.67 12.71
N ALA A 456 -15.74 6.85 13.03
CA ALA A 456 -15.25 7.71 14.09
C ALA A 456 -14.33 8.79 13.50
N CYS A 457 -14.90 9.95 13.16
CA CYS A 457 -14.17 11.06 12.54
C CYS A 457 -13.87 12.18 13.53
N SER A 458 -12.89 13.03 13.23
CA SER A 458 -12.45 14.12 14.09
C SER A 458 -13.51 15.22 14.25
N ASP A 459 -13.65 15.77 15.46
CA ASP A 459 -14.48 16.96 15.72
C ASP A 459 -14.00 18.21 14.98
N SER A 460 -12.68 18.34 14.78
CA SER A 460 -12.09 19.51 14.15
C SER A 460 -11.99 19.40 12.62
N LEU A 461 -12.10 18.17 12.11
CA LEU A 461 -12.00 17.85 10.70
C LEU A 461 -12.90 16.64 10.37
N PRO A 462 -14.23 16.84 10.36
CA PRO A 462 -15.20 15.80 10.06
C PRO A 462 -14.92 15.11 8.71
N CYS A 463 -15.30 13.84 8.60
CA CYS A 463 -15.31 13.17 7.31
C CYS A 463 -16.43 13.76 6.44
N VAL A 464 -16.14 14.06 5.18
CA VAL A 464 -17.10 14.68 4.25
C VAL A 464 -17.23 13.89 2.95
N ASP A 465 -18.35 14.06 2.27
CA ASP A 465 -18.65 13.39 1.01
C ASP A 465 -18.48 11.86 1.12
N VAL A 466 -18.92 11.28 2.24
CA VAL A 466 -19.02 9.82 2.44
C VAL A 466 -20.34 9.33 1.84
N SER A 467 -20.29 8.39 0.90
CA SER A 467 -21.50 7.83 0.30
C SER A 467 -21.66 6.33 0.55
N LEU A 468 -22.88 5.93 0.88
CA LEU A 468 -23.27 4.53 1.04
C LEU A 468 -24.31 4.16 -0.02
N THR A 469 -24.02 3.14 -0.81
CA THR A 469 -24.91 2.62 -1.86
C THR A 469 -24.99 1.10 -1.74
N THR A 470 -26.20 0.57 -1.57
CA THR A 470 -26.46 -0.89 -1.56
C THR A 470 -25.59 -1.63 -0.53
N VAL A 471 -25.63 -1.17 0.73
CA VAL A 471 -24.96 -1.87 1.85
C VAL A 471 -25.96 -2.80 2.53
N GLU A 472 -25.69 -4.11 2.49
CA GLU A 472 -26.58 -5.16 3.00
C GLU A 472 -25.81 -6.17 3.86
N LEU A 473 -25.66 -5.85 5.14
CA LEU A 473 -24.92 -6.58 6.15
C LEU A 473 -25.89 -7.22 7.14
N LYS A 474 -25.74 -8.52 7.38
CA LYS A 474 -26.57 -9.28 8.31
C LYS A 474 -25.74 -9.77 9.48
N PRO A 475 -26.18 -9.59 10.72
CA PRO A 475 -25.49 -10.18 11.85
C PRO A 475 -25.61 -11.71 11.76
N ILE A 476 -24.56 -12.41 12.17
CA ILE A 476 -24.66 -13.84 12.50
C ILE A 476 -25.28 -13.92 13.91
N GLN A 477 -26.47 -14.52 14.01
CA GLN A 477 -27.36 -14.49 15.19
C GLN A 477 -26.67 -14.62 16.57
N GLU A 478 -27.05 -13.68 17.46
CA GLU A 478 -27.12 -13.61 18.94
C GLU A 478 -26.09 -14.32 19.87
N LYS A 479 -24.93 -14.77 19.40
CA LYS A 479 -23.86 -15.24 20.31
C LYS A 479 -22.86 -14.17 20.75
N TYR A 480 -22.96 -12.95 20.24
CA TYR A 480 -21.97 -11.89 20.44
C TYR A 480 -22.60 -10.55 20.77
N HIS A 481 -21.86 -9.66 21.44
CA HIS A 481 -22.25 -8.27 21.68
C HIS A 481 -22.41 -7.55 20.34
N LEU A 482 -23.59 -7.65 19.74
CA LEU A 482 -23.93 -6.96 18.50
C LEU A 482 -24.12 -5.47 18.81
N TYR A 483 -23.35 -4.63 18.15
CA TYR A 483 -23.49 -3.18 18.27
C TYR A 483 -24.20 -2.61 17.05
N ASN A 484 -25.07 -1.62 17.31
CA ASN A 484 -25.65 -0.80 16.25
C ASN A 484 -24.54 -0.09 15.43
N PRO A 485 -24.84 0.28 14.17
CA PRO A 485 -23.99 1.20 13.41
C PRO A 485 -23.58 2.42 14.24
N PHE A 486 -22.33 2.84 14.10
CA PHE A 486 -21.81 4.02 14.80
C PHE A 486 -21.30 5.03 13.80
N CYS A 487 -21.66 6.30 14.00
CA CYS A 487 -21.18 7.42 13.23
C CYS A 487 -20.89 8.58 14.17
N TRP A 488 -19.72 9.19 14.01
CA TRP A 488 -19.33 10.41 14.70
C TRP A 488 -18.66 11.33 13.68
N GLN A 489 -19.14 12.58 13.61
CA GLN A 489 -18.62 13.61 12.69
C GLN A 489 -18.45 13.13 11.25
N THR A 490 -19.41 12.34 10.76
CA THR A 490 -19.38 11.77 9.41
C THR A 490 -20.55 12.33 8.61
N TYR A 491 -20.22 13.02 7.53
CA TYR A 491 -21.18 13.72 6.68
C TYR A 491 -21.15 13.21 5.24
N GLY A 492 -22.33 13.09 4.64
CA GLY A 492 -22.45 12.71 3.24
C GLY A 492 -23.87 12.30 2.87
N GLU A 493 -24.03 11.15 2.22
CA GLU A 493 -25.32 10.72 1.70
C GLU A 493 -25.55 9.20 1.71
N LEU A 494 -26.80 8.81 1.97
CA LEU A 494 -27.30 7.47 1.71
C LEU A 494 -27.97 7.47 0.33
N LYS A 495 -27.32 6.86 -0.67
CA LYS A 495 -27.88 6.81 -2.04
C LYS A 495 -28.98 5.77 -2.19
N THR A 496 -28.97 4.75 -1.34
CA THR A 496 -30.04 3.76 -1.22
C THR A 496 -30.25 3.41 0.25
N PRO A 497 -31.41 2.83 0.62
CA PRO A 497 -31.57 2.21 1.93
C PRO A 497 -30.46 1.18 2.20
N THR A 498 -30.05 1.08 3.47
CA THR A 498 -29.05 0.11 3.95
C THR A 498 -29.70 -0.90 4.87
N LEU A 499 -29.12 -2.10 4.94
CA LEU A 499 -29.47 -3.13 5.91
C LEU A 499 -28.21 -3.46 6.74
N PRO A 500 -28.20 -3.27 8.06
CA PRO A 500 -29.19 -2.53 8.84
C PRO A 500 -29.25 -1.03 8.44
N PRO A 501 -30.29 -0.29 8.85
CA PRO A 501 -30.34 1.16 8.67
C PRO A 501 -29.15 1.85 9.34
N ILE A 502 -28.49 2.77 8.62
CA ILE A 502 -27.35 3.57 9.13
C ILE A 502 -27.83 5.02 9.30
N ASP A 503 -28.76 5.21 10.23
CA ASP A 503 -29.41 6.51 10.47
C ASP A 503 -28.47 7.52 11.18
N CYS A 504 -27.31 7.07 11.65
CA CYS A 504 -26.31 7.92 12.29
C CYS A 504 -25.50 8.79 11.31
N LEU A 505 -25.54 8.51 10.01
CA LEU A 505 -24.83 9.31 9.01
C LEU A 505 -25.51 10.69 8.88
N GLN A 506 -24.73 11.76 9.02
CA GLN A 506 -25.27 13.11 8.91
C GLN A 506 -25.39 13.50 7.42
N ILE A 507 -26.61 13.76 6.96
CA ILE A 507 -26.84 14.07 5.54
C ILE A 507 -26.35 15.49 5.20
N GLY A 508 -25.59 15.62 4.12
CA GLY A 508 -25.08 16.88 3.61
C GLY A 508 -23.65 17.19 4.06
N LYS A 509 -23.42 18.41 4.55
CA LYS A 509 -22.09 18.92 4.94
C LYS A 509 -22.14 19.53 6.34
N PRO A 510 -21.01 19.57 7.07
CA PRO A 510 -20.96 20.23 8.39
C PRO A 510 -21.33 21.71 8.29
N THR A 511 -22.01 22.23 9.31
CA THR A 511 -22.48 23.63 9.37
C THR A 511 -21.33 24.64 9.50
N ASN A 512 -20.25 24.24 10.16
CA ASN A 512 -19.01 25.00 10.26
C ASN A 512 -18.00 24.49 9.24
N ASN A 513 -17.93 25.15 8.08
CA ASN A 513 -16.87 24.92 7.10
C ASN A 513 -15.55 25.50 7.63
N ARG A 514 -14.76 24.70 8.36
CA ARG A 514 -13.35 25.02 8.53
C ARG A 514 -12.73 25.08 7.14
N ILE A 515 -12.16 26.24 6.77
CA ILE A 515 -11.45 26.40 5.51
C ILE A 515 -10.27 25.42 5.54
N GLN A 516 -10.23 24.48 4.59
CA GLN A 516 -9.08 23.59 4.40
C GLN A 516 -7.83 24.46 4.22
N THR A 517 -6.81 24.18 5.03
CA THR A 517 -5.53 24.89 4.98
C THR A 517 -4.53 24.11 4.12
N ASP A 518 -3.40 24.73 3.75
CA ASP A 518 -2.29 24.03 3.07
C ASP A 518 -1.78 22.79 3.83
N HIS A 519 -2.08 22.72 5.14
CA HIS A 519 -1.76 21.60 6.02
C HIS A 519 -2.69 20.39 5.81
N ASP A 520 -3.90 20.62 5.29
CA ASP A 520 -4.96 19.63 5.10
C ASP A 520 -5.01 19.12 3.64
N LEU A 521 -4.16 19.66 2.77
CA LEU A 521 -4.10 19.32 1.35
C LEU A 521 -2.95 18.36 1.04
N CYS A 522 -3.01 17.77 -0.14
CA CYS A 522 -1.97 17.02 -0.85
C CYS A 522 -2.07 17.42 -2.33
#